data_AF-A0AAN6YMU7-F1
#
_entry.id   AF-A0AAN6YMU7-F1
#
_cell.length_a   1.000
_cell.length_b   1.000
_cell.length_c   1.000
_cell.angle_alpha   90.00
_cell.angle_beta   90.00
_cell.angle_gamma   90.00
#
_symmetry.space_group_name_H-M   'P 1'
#
loop_
_entity.id
_entity.type
_entity.pdbx_description
1 polymer ?
#
loop_
_entity_poly.entity_id
_entity_poly.type
_entity_poly.pdbx_seq_one_letter_code
_entity_poly.pdbx_strand_id
1 'polypeptide(L)'
;IFRNLEIFVNHSRSAAYLPLVLAVENLNRRERKVRGVLFLIRHIESKTGHGSWGGHEFEIQGDNITQLTADLGSAYNDLSNNIKHLNMVEEIFSHITEIFTKLDVESSTKGRRTKESDKSILAAIQLLKEQATAVREQGTYLETRVRNQSTVLFSFLTHQDSVTNIQIANSSIELADVTRRDGSSMKTVAVLMMGFLPATFVAALFSMQNV
;
A
#
# COMPACT_ATOMS: atom_id res chain seq x y z
N ILE A 1 -1.03 -23.71 -20.56
CA ILE A 1 -1.11 -24.57 -19.35
C ILE A 1 -1.42 -26.01 -19.74
N PHE A 2 -2.60 -26.34 -20.29
CA PHE A 2 -2.95 -27.72 -20.69
C PHE A 2 -2.05 -28.33 -21.78
N ARG A 3 -1.60 -27.54 -22.76
CA ARG A 3 -0.75 -28.03 -23.87
C ARG A 3 0.69 -28.43 -23.45
N ASN A 4 1.18 -27.91 -22.33
CA ASN A 4 2.48 -28.32 -21.79
C ASN A 4 2.35 -29.58 -20.93
N LEU A 5 1.22 -29.79 -20.25
CA LEU A 5 0.96 -30.97 -19.43
C LEU A 5 0.97 -32.28 -20.23
N GLU A 6 0.46 -32.30 -21.46
CA GLU A 6 0.48 -33.50 -22.34
C GLU A 6 1.89 -33.96 -22.73
N ILE A 7 2.83 -33.03 -22.90
CA ILE A 7 4.22 -33.36 -23.28
C ILE A 7 4.95 -34.03 -22.10
N PHE A 8 4.56 -33.72 -20.86
CA PHE A 8 5.26 -34.17 -19.65
C PHE A 8 4.69 -35.43 -18.99
N VAL A 9 3.41 -35.77 -19.19
CA VAL A 9 2.81 -37.05 -18.73
C VAL A 9 3.56 -38.26 -19.30
N ASN A 10 4.16 -38.13 -20.48
CA ASN A 10 4.93 -39.21 -21.11
C ASN A 10 6.39 -39.34 -20.60
N HIS A 11 6.93 -38.37 -19.85
CA HIS A 11 8.35 -38.32 -19.48
C HIS A 11 8.66 -38.68 -18.02
N SER A 12 7.68 -38.65 -17.12
CA SER A 12 7.88 -38.97 -15.70
C SER A 12 6.88 -40.01 -15.19
N ARG A 13 7.39 -41.14 -14.69
CA ARG A 13 6.58 -42.21 -14.07
C ARG A 13 6.40 -42.02 -12.55
N SER A 14 6.82 -40.87 -12.00
CA SER A 14 6.80 -40.62 -10.56
C SER A 14 5.52 -39.88 -10.15
N ALA A 15 4.83 -40.39 -9.13
CA ALA A 15 3.55 -39.83 -8.64
C ALA A 15 3.68 -38.38 -8.12
N ALA A 16 4.88 -37.96 -7.71
CA ALA A 16 5.10 -36.59 -7.21
C ALA A 16 5.39 -35.55 -8.29
N TYR A 17 5.45 -35.97 -9.57
CA TYR A 17 5.83 -35.08 -10.65
C TYR A 17 4.81 -33.95 -10.88
N LEU A 18 3.50 -34.26 -10.84
CA LEU A 18 2.46 -33.25 -10.99
C LEU A 18 2.46 -32.23 -9.83
N PRO A 19 2.50 -32.65 -8.55
CA PRO A 19 2.71 -31.74 -7.41
C PRO A 19 3.96 -30.86 -7.56
N LEU A 20 5.07 -31.42 -8.03
CA LEU A 20 6.32 -30.69 -8.25
C LEU A 20 6.14 -29.56 -9.29
N VAL A 21 5.59 -29.88 -10.47
CA VAL A 21 5.40 -28.89 -11.54
C VAL A 21 4.46 -27.76 -11.08
N LEU A 22 3.40 -28.10 -10.36
CA LEU A 22 2.48 -27.09 -9.80
C LEU A 22 3.17 -26.22 -8.75
N ALA A 23 4.00 -26.78 -7.88
CA ALA A 23 4.76 -26.04 -6.89
C ALA A 23 5.79 -25.09 -7.54
N VAL A 24 6.48 -25.54 -8.59
CA VAL A 24 7.43 -24.72 -9.38
C VAL A 24 6.73 -23.54 -10.05
N GLU A 25 5.60 -23.77 -10.72
CA GLU A 25 4.86 -22.66 -11.36
C GLU A 25 4.35 -21.66 -10.32
N ASN A 26 3.87 -22.15 -9.17
CA ASN A 26 3.48 -21.27 -8.07
C ASN A 26 4.66 -20.44 -7.58
N LEU A 27 5.82 -21.05 -7.30
CA LEU A 27 7.04 -20.34 -6.89
C LEU A 27 7.42 -19.24 -7.89
N ASN A 28 7.50 -19.58 -9.18
CA ASN A 28 7.82 -18.63 -10.25
C ASN A 28 6.81 -17.48 -10.31
N ARG A 29 5.51 -17.76 -10.13
CA ARG A 29 4.48 -16.72 -10.09
C ARG A 29 4.65 -15.78 -8.88
N ARG A 30 5.03 -16.31 -7.71
CA ARG A 30 5.30 -15.50 -6.51
C ARG A 30 6.54 -14.64 -6.68
N GLU A 31 7.61 -15.20 -7.21
CA GLU A 31 8.83 -14.44 -7.50
C GLU A 31 8.57 -13.26 -8.45
N ARG A 32 7.79 -13.47 -9.53
CA ARG A 32 7.37 -12.38 -10.43
C ARG A 32 6.56 -11.31 -9.71
N LYS A 33 5.68 -11.69 -8.78
CA LYS A 33 4.87 -10.75 -7.99
C LYS A 33 5.71 -9.94 -7.01
N VAL A 34 6.63 -10.58 -6.28
CA VAL A 34 7.58 -9.89 -5.38
C VAL A 34 8.44 -8.89 -6.17
N ARG A 35 8.92 -9.25 -7.37
CA ARG A 35 9.59 -8.30 -8.27
C ARG A 35 8.70 -7.14 -8.70
N GLY A 36 7.43 -7.39 -9.00
CA GLY A 36 6.46 -6.33 -9.31
C GLY A 36 6.31 -5.34 -8.17
N VAL A 37 6.19 -5.83 -6.93
CA VAL A 37 6.11 -4.97 -5.74
C VAL A 37 7.38 -4.16 -5.53
N LEU A 38 8.56 -4.72 -5.80
CA LEU A 38 9.82 -3.96 -5.75
C LEU A 38 9.80 -2.73 -6.67
N PHE A 39 9.27 -2.85 -7.90
CA PHE A 39 9.16 -1.72 -8.82
C PHE A 39 8.19 -0.66 -8.29
N LEU A 40 7.06 -1.08 -7.72
CA LEU A 40 6.09 -0.16 -7.12
C LEU A 40 6.69 0.60 -5.93
N ILE A 41 7.38 -0.09 -5.01
CA ILE A 41 8.05 0.55 -3.87
C ILE A 41 9.10 1.55 -4.35
N ARG A 42 9.89 1.20 -5.37
CA ARG A 42 10.87 2.14 -5.97
C ARG A 42 10.20 3.37 -6.58
N HIS A 43 9.04 3.19 -7.21
CA HIS A 43 8.27 4.32 -7.72
C HIS A 43 7.83 5.24 -6.57
N ILE A 44 7.29 4.68 -5.49
CA ILE A 44 6.86 5.44 -4.31
C ILE A 44 8.06 6.15 -3.69
N GLU A 45 9.17 5.47 -3.48
CA GLU A 45 10.42 6.06 -2.97
C GLU A 45 10.94 7.21 -3.86
N SER A 46 10.77 7.12 -5.18
CA SER A 46 11.15 8.20 -6.10
C SER A 46 10.26 9.44 -5.95
N LYS A 47 8.99 9.24 -5.57
CA LYS A 47 8.04 10.32 -5.32
C LYS A 47 8.21 10.93 -3.93
N THR A 48 8.57 10.11 -2.94
CA THR A 48 8.79 10.57 -1.57
C THR A 48 10.18 11.15 -1.34
N GLY A 49 11.14 10.89 -2.22
CA GLY A 49 12.55 11.23 -2.02
C GLY A 49 13.27 10.34 -0.99
N HIS A 50 12.54 9.44 -0.32
CA HIS A 50 13.03 8.66 0.82
C HIS A 50 13.48 7.23 0.42
N GLY A 51 14.26 7.12 -0.66
CA GLY A 51 14.77 5.85 -1.18
C GLY A 51 16.27 5.63 -0.94
N SER A 52 16.73 4.37 -1.10
CA SER A 52 18.16 3.99 -0.98
C SER A 52 19.09 4.70 -1.97
N TRP A 53 18.53 5.33 -3.01
CA TRP A 53 19.30 5.96 -4.09
C TRP A 53 19.33 7.49 -4.01
N GLY A 54 18.76 8.08 -2.95
CA GLY A 54 18.74 9.52 -2.71
C GLY A 54 17.90 10.27 -3.74
N GLY A 55 16.81 10.89 -3.31
CA GLY A 55 15.99 11.76 -4.17
C GLY A 55 15.86 13.14 -3.55
N HIS A 56 16.03 14.17 -4.38
CA HIS A 56 15.89 15.59 -4.05
C HIS A 56 14.57 15.89 -3.30
N GLU A 57 14.56 16.93 -2.49
CA GLU A 57 13.34 17.47 -1.85
C GLU A 57 12.29 17.75 -2.93
N PHE A 58 11.26 16.92 -3.00
CA PHE A 58 10.09 17.17 -3.84
C PHE A 58 8.90 17.47 -2.93
N GLU A 59 8.26 18.60 -3.18
CA GLU A 59 7.01 18.97 -2.52
C GLU A 59 5.89 18.06 -3.07
N ILE A 60 5.44 17.12 -2.25
CA ILE A 60 4.38 16.17 -2.63
C ILE A 60 3.03 16.84 -2.39
N GLN A 61 2.20 16.94 -3.43
CA GLN A 61 0.82 17.43 -3.31
C GLN A 61 -0.09 16.41 -2.61
N GLY A 62 -1.11 16.88 -1.87
CA GLY A 62 -2.01 16.05 -1.06
C GLY A 62 -2.71 14.91 -1.80
N ASP A 63 -3.24 15.14 -2.99
CA ASP A 63 -3.89 14.09 -3.80
C ASP A 63 -2.93 12.95 -4.18
N ASN A 64 -1.64 13.28 -4.31
CA ASN A 64 -0.60 12.31 -4.60
C ASN A 64 -0.27 11.46 -3.35
N ILE A 65 -0.34 12.03 -2.14
CA ILE A 65 -0.12 11.29 -0.88
C ILE A 65 -1.18 10.21 -0.67
N THR A 66 -2.45 10.51 -0.95
CA THR A 66 -3.55 9.54 -0.83
C THR A 66 -3.36 8.36 -1.80
N GLN A 67 -3.02 8.64 -3.06
CA GLN A 67 -2.75 7.59 -4.05
C GLN A 67 -1.54 6.73 -3.65
N LEU A 68 -0.43 7.36 -3.24
CA LEU A 68 0.77 6.64 -2.80
C LEU A 68 0.49 5.77 -1.56
N THR A 69 -0.38 6.23 -0.65
CA THR A 69 -0.79 5.47 0.53
C THR A 69 -1.63 4.25 0.15
N ALA A 70 -2.57 4.40 -0.80
CA ALA A 70 -3.34 3.28 -1.33
C ALA A 70 -2.45 2.24 -2.04
N ASP A 71 -1.49 2.72 -2.84
CA ASP A 71 -0.51 1.87 -3.53
C ASP A 71 0.38 1.10 -2.54
N LEU A 72 0.86 1.75 -1.47
CA LEU A 72 1.57 1.06 -0.37
C LEU A 72 0.71 0.01 0.31
N GLY A 73 -0.57 0.31 0.57
CA GLY A 73 -1.51 -0.65 1.16
C GLY A 73 -1.69 -1.88 0.28
N SER A 74 -1.84 -1.67 -1.03
CA SER A 74 -1.89 -2.77 -2.01
C SER A 74 -0.59 -3.57 -2.04
N ALA A 75 0.56 -2.90 -2.03
CA ALA A 75 1.88 -3.54 -2.01
C ALA A 75 2.07 -4.41 -0.75
N TYR A 76 1.66 -3.92 0.42
CA TYR A 76 1.70 -4.65 1.69
C TYR A 76 0.87 -5.94 1.60
N ASN A 77 -0.40 -5.81 1.19
CA ASN A 77 -1.30 -6.94 1.06
C ASN A 77 -0.79 -7.98 0.06
N ASP A 78 -0.23 -7.53 -1.07
CA ASP A 78 0.40 -8.41 -2.04
C ASP A 78 1.59 -9.15 -1.43
N LEU A 79 2.48 -8.49 -0.69
CA LEU A 79 3.62 -9.14 -0.05
C LEU A 79 3.19 -10.18 0.97
N SER A 80 2.29 -9.83 1.90
CA SER A 80 1.82 -10.77 2.93
C SER A 80 1.12 -11.98 2.31
N ASN A 81 0.33 -11.78 1.25
CA ASN A 81 -0.25 -12.90 0.49
C ASN A 81 0.83 -13.76 -0.19
N ASN A 82 1.85 -13.16 -0.80
CA ASN A 82 2.93 -13.90 -1.44
C ASN A 82 3.76 -14.70 -0.42
N ILE A 83 4.09 -14.13 0.73
CA ILE A 83 4.81 -14.81 1.82
C ILE A 83 4.00 -16.02 2.31
N LYS A 84 2.69 -15.85 2.55
CA LYS A 84 1.80 -16.96 2.91
C LYS A 84 1.83 -18.08 1.86
N HIS A 85 1.78 -17.73 0.58
CA HIS A 85 1.83 -18.72 -0.50
C HIS A 85 3.20 -19.41 -0.62
N LEU A 86 4.30 -18.70 -0.35
CA LEU A 86 5.65 -19.29 -0.33
C LEU A 86 5.77 -20.31 0.81
N ASN A 87 5.25 -20.00 2.00
CA ASN A 87 5.21 -20.96 3.12
C ASN A 87 4.45 -22.24 2.72
N MET A 88 3.29 -22.10 2.05
CA MET A 88 2.54 -23.28 1.57
C MET A 88 3.32 -24.09 0.52
N VAL A 89 4.08 -23.43 -0.36
CA VAL A 89 4.94 -24.13 -1.35
C VAL A 89 6.05 -24.91 -0.66
N GLU A 90 6.68 -24.33 0.37
CA GLU A 90 7.70 -25.00 1.17
C GLU A 90 7.15 -26.22 1.92
N GLU A 91 5.95 -26.13 2.49
CA GLU A 91 5.25 -27.26 3.11
C GLU A 91 4.95 -28.38 2.10
N ILE A 92 4.49 -28.02 0.89
CA ILE A 92 4.28 -29.01 -0.19
C ILE A 92 5.60 -29.72 -0.53
N PHE A 93 6.70 -28.98 -0.67
CA PHE A 93 8.00 -29.56 -0.91
C PHE A 93 8.44 -30.50 0.21
N SER A 94 8.22 -30.13 1.48
CA SER A 94 8.49 -30.99 2.64
C SER A 94 7.68 -32.27 2.62
N HIS A 95 6.37 -32.20 2.33
CA HIS A 95 5.53 -33.38 2.21
C HIS A 95 5.94 -34.28 1.04
N ILE A 96 6.30 -33.72 -0.12
CA ILE A 96 6.78 -34.52 -1.24
C ILE A 96 8.07 -35.26 -0.85
N THR A 97 9.01 -34.59 -0.20
CA THR A 97 10.24 -35.22 0.31
C THR A 97 9.92 -36.35 1.29
N GLU A 98 9.01 -36.14 2.23
CA GLU A 98 8.60 -37.15 3.22
C GLU A 98 7.97 -38.38 2.57
N ILE A 99 7.07 -38.18 1.58
CA ILE A 99 6.44 -39.26 0.82
C ILE A 99 7.51 -40.11 0.12
N PHE A 100 8.49 -39.48 -0.52
CA PHE A 100 9.58 -40.21 -1.17
C PHE A 100 10.43 -41.00 -0.18
N THR A 101 10.77 -40.43 0.97
CA THR A 101 11.53 -41.12 2.01
C THR A 101 10.79 -42.36 2.52
N LYS A 102 9.48 -42.27 2.79
CA LYS A 102 8.67 -43.41 3.22
C LYS A 102 8.55 -44.49 2.14
N LEU A 103 8.30 -44.07 0.90
CA LEU A 103 8.17 -45.01 -0.23
C LEU A 103 9.49 -45.71 -0.60
N ASP A 104 10.65 -45.09 -0.37
CA ASP A 104 11.95 -45.72 -0.64
C ASP A 104 12.28 -46.80 0.41
N VAL A 105 11.83 -46.62 1.66
CA VAL A 105 11.97 -47.63 2.74
C VAL A 105 11.10 -48.87 2.48
N GLU A 106 9.90 -48.69 1.91
CA GLU A 106 8.94 -49.79 1.69
C GLU A 106 9.13 -50.55 0.36
N SER A 107 9.84 -49.98 -0.64
CA SER A 107 9.86 -50.53 -2.00
C SER A 107 11.20 -51.15 -2.44
N SER A 108 11.40 -52.41 -2.06
CA SER A 108 12.48 -53.27 -2.57
C SER A 108 12.32 -53.64 -4.06
N THR A 109 11.17 -53.33 -4.69
CA THR A 109 10.79 -53.76 -6.06
C THR A 109 10.69 -52.65 -7.12
N LYS A 110 10.95 -51.37 -6.79
CA LYS A 110 10.92 -50.29 -7.80
C LYS A 110 12.01 -50.48 -8.87
N GLY A 111 11.64 -50.36 -10.15
CA GLY A 111 12.57 -50.40 -11.27
C GLY A 111 13.61 -49.28 -11.25
N ARG A 112 14.83 -49.56 -11.72
CA ARG A 112 16.01 -48.64 -11.69
C ARG A 112 15.70 -47.22 -12.19
N ARG A 113 14.94 -47.09 -13.28
CA ARG A 113 14.59 -45.77 -13.87
C ARG A 113 13.68 -44.92 -12.96
N THR A 114 12.78 -45.54 -12.20
CA THR A 114 11.91 -44.80 -11.26
C THR A 114 12.74 -44.27 -10.08
N LYS A 115 13.68 -45.07 -9.57
CA LYS A 115 14.57 -44.63 -8.48
C LYS A 115 15.47 -43.45 -8.88
N GLU A 116 15.96 -43.45 -10.13
CA GLU A 116 16.78 -42.36 -10.67
C GLU A 116 15.97 -41.07 -10.88
N SER A 117 14.72 -41.20 -11.34
CA SER A 117 13.77 -40.09 -11.43
C SER A 117 13.43 -39.51 -10.04
N ASP A 118 13.17 -40.37 -9.06
CA ASP A 118 12.83 -39.95 -7.68
C ASP A 118 14.01 -39.19 -7.04
N LYS A 119 15.25 -39.66 -7.22
CA LYS A 119 16.47 -38.95 -6.78
C LYS A 119 16.64 -37.58 -7.44
N SER A 120 16.40 -37.49 -8.74
CA SER A 120 16.50 -36.23 -9.49
C SER A 120 15.44 -35.22 -9.03
N ILE A 121 14.22 -35.69 -8.76
CA ILE A 121 13.14 -34.87 -8.20
C ILE A 121 13.51 -34.36 -6.81
N LEU A 122 14.05 -35.23 -5.93
CA LEU A 122 14.49 -34.83 -4.60
C LEU A 122 15.59 -33.76 -4.63
N ALA A 123 16.57 -33.92 -5.52
CA ALA A 123 17.62 -32.92 -5.71
C ALA A 123 17.04 -31.56 -6.18
N ALA A 124 16.10 -31.59 -7.13
CA ALA A 124 15.42 -30.39 -7.59
C ALA A 124 14.61 -29.71 -6.47
N ILE A 125 13.93 -30.49 -5.63
CA ILE A 125 13.15 -29.95 -4.49
C ILE A 125 14.05 -29.20 -3.50
N GLN A 126 15.26 -29.68 -3.22
CA GLN A 126 16.18 -28.98 -2.32
C GLN A 126 16.56 -27.60 -2.87
N LEU A 127 16.92 -27.52 -4.15
CA LEU A 127 17.21 -26.26 -4.81
C LEU A 127 16.00 -25.31 -4.80
N LEU A 128 14.80 -25.84 -5.05
CA LEU A 128 13.57 -25.04 -5.07
C LEU A 128 13.17 -24.54 -3.67
N LYS A 129 13.50 -25.28 -2.60
CA LYS A 129 13.32 -24.82 -1.21
C LYS A 129 14.24 -23.66 -0.87
N GLU A 130 15.51 -23.72 -1.30
CA GLU A 130 16.44 -22.60 -1.16
C GLU A 130 15.95 -21.37 -1.92
N GLN A 131 15.46 -21.55 -3.16
CA GLN A 131 14.86 -20.47 -3.94
C GLN A 131 13.63 -19.87 -3.25
N ALA A 132 12.70 -20.70 -2.75
CA ALA A 132 11.53 -20.24 -2.00
C ALA A 132 11.93 -19.42 -0.77
N THR A 133 12.98 -19.85 -0.06
CA THR A 133 13.54 -19.13 1.09
C THR A 133 14.07 -17.77 0.69
N ALA A 134 14.88 -17.68 -0.35
CA ALA A 134 15.42 -16.41 -0.84
C ALA A 134 14.31 -15.43 -1.27
N VAL A 135 13.27 -15.92 -1.95
CA VAL A 135 12.13 -15.08 -2.37
C VAL A 135 11.33 -14.59 -1.15
N ARG A 136 11.17 -15.43 -0.13
CA ARG A 136 10.50 -15.08 1.13
C ARG A 136 11.29 -14.02 1.90
N GLU A 137 12.61 -14.18 2.03
CA GLU A 137 13.49 -13.19 2.64
C GLU A 137 13.42 -11.84 1.90
N GLN A 138 13.42 -11.87 0.56
CA GLN A 138 13.18 -10.68 -0.24
C GLN A 138 11.81 -10.05 0.07
N GLY A 139 10.76 -10.86 0.19
CA GLY A 139 9.42 -10.41 0.58
C GLY A 139 9.43 -9.68 1.92
N THR A 140 10.03 -10.27 2.96
CA THR A 140 10.14 -9.67 4.30
C THR A 140 10.95 -8.37 4.30
N TYR A 141 12.02 -8.30 3.51
CA TYR A 141 12.77 -7.07 3.31
C TYR A 141 11.91 -5.96 2.68
N LEU A 142 11.10 -6.30 1.67
CA LEU A 142 10.17 -5.36 1.06
C LEU A 142 9.05 -4.92 2.01
N GLU A 143 8.54 -5.81 2.88
CA GLU A 143 7.57 -5.43 3.92
C GLU A 143 8.14 -4.37 4.86
N THR A 144 9.41 -4.51 5.25
CA THR A 144 10.12 -3.50 6.05
C THR A 144 10.17 -2.15 5.33
N ARG A 145 10.46 -2.15 4.02
CA ARG A 145 10.48 -0.91 3.22
C ARG A 145 9.10 -0.28 3.07
N VAL A 146 8.06 -1.07 2.84
CA VAL A 146 6.68 -0.59 2.80
C VAL A 146 6.30 0.06 4.13
N ARG A 147 6.66 -0.56 5.26
CA ARG A 147 6.40 0.00 6.59
C ARG A 147 7.12 1.34 6.79
N ASN A 148 8.38 1.45 6.36
CA ASN A 148 9.12 2.71 6.46
C ASN A 148 8.49 3.81 5.60
N GLN A 149 8.08 3.49 4.37
CA GLN A 149 7.38 4.46 3.51
C GLN A 149 6.02 4.88 4.06
N SER A 150 5.30 3.97 4.73
CA SER A 150 4.04 4.29 5.40
C SER A 150 4.24 5.38 6.46
N THR A 151 5.29 5.27 7.26
CA THR A 151 5.67 6.30 8.24
C THR A 151 5.96 7.64 7.56
N VAL A 152 6.73 7.64 6.47
CA VAL A 152 7.07 8.86 5.71
C VAL A 152 5.83 9.55 5.16
N LEU A 153 4.93 8.81 4.51
CA LEU A 153 3.68 9.37 3.98
C LEU A 153 2.77 9.90 5.09
N PHE A 154 2.71 9.22 6.24
CA PHE A 154 1.95 9.70 7.39
C PHE A 154 2.52 11.00 7.96
N SER A 155 3.86 11.15 7.99
CA SER A 155 4.50 12.41 8.37
C SER A 155 4.17 13.54 7.40
N PHE A 156 4.14 13.29 6.09
CA PHE A 156 3.74 14.30 5.11
C PHE A 156 2.27 14.71 5.26
N LEU A 157 1.38 13.74 5.48
CA LEU A 157 -0.05 14.02 5.73
C LEU A 157 -0.21 14.92 6.97
N THR A 158 0.47 14.57 8.06
CA THR A 158 0.42 15.35 9.32
C THR A 158 0.97 16.76 9.14
N HIS A 159 2.05 16.92 8.36
CA HIS A 159 2.62 18.22 8.04
C HIS A 159 1.64 19.07 7.21
N GLN A 160 1.01 18.48 6.20
CA GLN A 160 0.02 19.17 5.37
C GLN A 160 -1.20 19.62 6.17
N ASP A 161 -1.72 18.77 7.06
CA ASP A 161 -2.83 19.12 7.97
C ASP A 161 -2.45 20.28 8.90
N SER A 162 -1.21 20.29 9.39
CA SER A 162 -0.69 21.37 10.24
C SER A 162 -0.61 22.70 9.49
N VAL A 163 -0.08 22.69 8.25
CA VAL A 163 -0.04 23.87 7.38
C VAL A 163 -1.45 24.39 7.08
N THR A 164 -2.39 23.49 6.76
CA THR A 164 -3.78 23.84 6.48
C THR A 164 -4.45 24.47 7.70
N ASN A 165 -4.22 23.93 8.90
CA ASN A 165 -4.75 24.49 10.14
C ASN A 165 -4.20 25.89 10.44
N ILE A 166 -2.91 26.14 10.17
CA ILE A 166 -2.31 27.47 10.29
C ILE A 166 -2.96 28.45 9.31
N GLN A 167 -3.18 28.05 8.06
CA GLN A 167 -3.86 28.88 7.06
C GLN A 167 -5.30 29.20 7.45
N ILE A 168 -6.04 28.22 7.98
CA ILE A 168 -7.40 28.42 8.51
C ILE A 168 -7.38 29.38 9.69
N ALA A 169 -6.43 29.24 10.62
CA ALA A 169 -6.30 30.13 11.76
C ALA A 169 -6.01 31.58 11.32
N ASN A 170 -5.10 31.77 10.37
CA ASN A 170 -4.80 33.10 9.81
C ASN A 170 -6.02 33.71 9.10
N SER A 171 -6.73 32.93 8.29
CA SER A 171 -7.95 33.36 7.61
C SER A 171 -9.07 33.70 8.62
N SER A 172 -9.14 32.96 9.73
CA SER A 172 -10.09 33.22 10.82
C SER A 172 -9.77 34.50 11.57
N ILE A 173 -8.48 34.81 11.78
CA ILE A 173 -8.04 36.08 12.37
C ILE A 173 -8.44 37.24 11.45
N GLU A 174 -8.15 37.14 10.16
CA GLU A 174 -8.54 38.17 9.18
C GLU A 174 -10.06 38.37 9.12
N LEU A 175 -10.82 37.27 9.09
CA LEU A 175 -12.28 37.31 9.10
C LEU A 175 -12.81 37.93 10.40
N ALA A 176 -12.22 37.62 11.55
CA ALA A 176 -12.61 38.20 12.83
C ALA A 176 -12.32 39.71 12.87
N ASP A 177 -11.21 40.17 12.29
CA ASP A 177 -10.86 41.58 12.19
C ASP A 177 -11.82 42.35 11.28
N VAL A 178 -12.16 41.80 10.11
CA VAL A 178 -13.17 42.36 9.20
C VAL A 178 -14.53 42.41 9.90
N THR A 179 -14.95 41.30 10.53
CA THR A 179 -16.21 41.23 11.29
C THR A 179 -16.24 42.24 12.44
N ARG A 180 -15.11 42.46 13.12
CA ARG A 180 -15.00 43.46 14.20
C ARG A 180 -15.19 44.86 13.66
N ARG A 181 -14.58 45.18 12.51
CA ARG A 181 -14.73 46.48 11.83
C ARG A 181 -16.18 46.69 11.38
N ASP A 182 -16.78 45.68 10.76
CA ASP A 182 -18.18 45.73 10.33
C ASP A 182 -19.14 45.88 11.52
N GLY A 183 -18.90 45.14 12.60
CA GLY A 183 -19.66 45.29 13.84
C GLY A 183 -19.50 46.67 14.47
N SER A 184 -18.32 47.29 14.35
CA SER A 184 -18.11 48.68 14.78
C SER A 184 -18.87 49.68 13.91
N SER A 185 -18.80 49.53 12.58
CA SER A 185 -19.55 50.36 11.64
C SER A 185 -21.06 50.23 11.84
N MET A 186 -21.55 49.02 12.09
CA MET A 186 -22.97 48.76 12.35
C MET A 186 -23.45 49.44 13.63
N LYS A 187 -22.61 49.48 14.68
CA LYS A 187 -22.91 50.24 15.90
C LYS A 187 -23.03 51.74 15.60
N THR A 188 -22.14 52.30 14.78
CA THR A 188 -22.22 53.71 14.37
C THR A 188 -23.52 54.02 13.63
N VAL A 189 -23.91 53.17 12.66
CA VAL A 189 -25.18 53.33 11.93
C VAL A 189 -26.39 53.24 12.88
N ALA A 190 -26.38 52.28 13.80
CA ALA A 190 -27.46 52.13 14.79
C ALA A 190 -27.59 53.36 15.69
N VAL A 191 -26.47 53.91 16.18
CA VAL A 191 -26.46 55.15 16.99
C VAL A 191 -26.98 56.34 16.18
N LEU A 192 -26.58 56.47 14.91
CA LEU A 192 -27.08 57.53 14.02
C LEU A 192 -28.60 57.42 13.86
N MET A 193 -29.12 56.22 13.58
CA MET A 193 -30.55 55.98 13.43
C MET A 193 -31.32 56.27 14.73
N MET A 194 -30.79 55.84 15.88
CA MET A 194 -31.40 56.09 17.19
C MET A 194 -31.54 57.58 17.51
N GLY A 195 -30.61 58.43 17.07
CA GLY A 195 -30.72 59.88 17.24
C GLY A 195 -31.59 60.55 16.18
N PHE A 196 -31.51 60.09 14.93
CA PHE A 196 -32.18 60.71 13.80
C PHE A 196 -33.69 60.43 13.76
N LEU A 197 -34.11 59.22 14.14
CA LEU A 197 -35.53 58.83 14.15
C LEU A 197 -36.40 59.71 15.08
N PRO A 198 -36.02 59.96 16.36
CA PRO A 198 -36.78 60.87 17.22
C PRO A 198 -36.78 62.32 16.70
N ALA A 199 -35.63 62.80 16.20
CA ALA A 199 -35.51 64.16 15.69
C ALA A 199 -36.38 64.40 14.44
N THR A 200 -36.37 63.44 13.50
CA THR A 200 -37.22 63.48 12.31
C THR A 200 -38.70 63.35 12.64
N PHE A 201 -39.06 62.54 13.64
CA PHE A 201 -40.44 62.47 14.14
C PHE A 201 -40.94 63.81 14.68
N VAL A 202 -40.14 64.50 15.49
CA VAL A 202 -40.49 65.82 16.02
C VAL A 202 -40.55 66.88 14.91
N ALA A 203 -39.61 66.86 13.96
CA ALA A 203 -39.63 67.76 12.80
C ALA A 203 -40.89 67.56 11.94
N ALA A 204 -41.30 66.30 11.74
CA ALA A 204 -42.52 65.96 11.02
C ALA A 204 -43.77 66.49 11.76
N LEU A 205 -43.86 66.32 13.09
CA LEU A 205 -44.97 66.86 13.88
C LEU A 205 -45.11 68.38 13.74
N PHE A 206 -44.01 69.14 13.81
CA PHE A 206 -44.05 70.60 13.62
C PHE A 206 -44.35 71.01 12.18
N SER A 207 -43.91 70.23 11.18
CA SER A 207 -44.25 70.49 9.77
C SER A 207 -45.74 70.33 9.47
N MET A 208 -46.43 69.43 10.19
CA MET A 208 -47.87 69.21 10.05
C MET A 208 -48.71 70.28 10.75
N GLN A 209 -48.18 70.93 11.79
CA GLN A 209 -48.89 71.96 12.56
C GLN A 209 -48.88 73.36 11.92
N ASN A 210 -48.05 73.55 10.89
CA ASN A 210 -47.95 74.81 10.13
C ASN A 210 -48.70 74.78 8.78
N VAL A 211 -49.68 73.88 8.66
CA VAL A 211 -50.72 73.87 7.60
C VAL A 211 -52.07 74.03 8.28
#